data_AF-A0A2E8IUQ4-F1
#
_entry.id   AF-A0A2E8IUQ4-F1
#
_cell.length_a   1.000
_cell.length_b   1.000
_cell.length_c   1.000
_cell.angle_alpha   90.00
_cell.angle_beta   90.00
_cell.angle_gamma   90.00
#
_symmetry.space_group_name_H-M   'P 1'
#
loop_
_entity.id
_entity.type
_entity.pdbx_description
1 polymer ?
#
loop_
_entity_poly.entity_id
_entity_poly.type
_entity_poly.pdbx_seq_one_letter_code
_entity_poly.pdbx_strand_id
1 'polypeptide(L)'
;MKTNKLTFSLSPIALLTLAACKKSYTSTFAEVIGKVEDGPLHNAIAFLDYNNDGILNTDEPSERTGTDGSYSLSPTRDTYAIVAVTDENTVDTISGSFVPGITLKAPKGSSMVTPTTTLMEDGGLTAQQVVEVLGLPTGMDPLTFSAHAVGVDPVKALAVEKTNQQVLAVVNSFAAAAEGSGVSETVAFSAALMSLAEVINAEASKDTIVELDLSNSTTLTKIETKIVKKVSDLANSDLNIKSNEFTAIMTDTVKAAGFVNSKIKAITDTDLKSAATKDILSTSQVLKDQIKTAAEATVENNANKGVNDAIITANVAFASDSSTALTDAISNKAPTDITLNTIYSSELLGHASAVRKVTTTDDQANKTAFTYTIAKINGTDYAYFTIDASTGELSFIAEPNYQIKTSYNITILSTDQGGKTFSKTITLKEPVLSASKTITDNTTTVSVYINKNVPDALNGLESLRIDLNYESDVVSFDGNDLKIAEGFTGLLGAHDTTTGQLTIVGYALPEYRNFETPILEFDLVAKSGLADTSLNFTSLLIDDVVYNDQTITLDIV
;
A
#
# COMPACT_ATOMS: atom_id res chain seq x y z
N MET A 1 3.73 7.78 -67.52
CA MET A 1 3.37 9.19 -67.30
C MET A 1 3.54 9.51 -65.82
N LYS A 2 4.46 10.44 -65.54
CA LYS A 2 4.58 11.34 -64.37
C LYS A 2 4.04 10.90 -62.99
N THR A 3 5.00 10.49 -62.16
CA THR A 3 5.30 10.98 -60.80
C THR A 3 4.31 11.91 -60.11
N ASN A 4 3.98 11.59 -58.85
CA ASN A 4 4.16 12.50 -57.70
C ASN A 4 4.29 11.69 -56.39
N LYS A 5 5.53 11.61 -55.88
CA LYS A 5 5.84 11.23 -54.49
C LYS A 5 5.65 12.48 -53.63
N LEU A 6 4.75 12.45 -52.64
CA LEU A 6 4.76 13.44 -51.56
C LEU A 6 5.67 12.91 -50.44
N THR A 7 6.86 13.49 -50.33
CA THR A 7 7.72 13.42 -49.15
C THR A 7 7.20 14.43 -48.13
N PHE A 8 6.69 13.97 -46.99
CA PHE A 8 6.48 14.81 -45.81
C PHE A 8 7.80 14.95 -45.06
N SER A 9 8.42 16.14 -45.12
CA SER A 9 9.50 16.51 -44.21
C SER A 9 8.90 16.92 -42.87
N LEU A 10 9.11 16.11 -41.83
CA LEU A 10 8.83 16.52 -40.46
C LEU A 10 9.93 17.49 -40.00
N SER A 11 9.55 18.75 -39.80
CA SER A 11 10.37 19.77 -39.13
C SER A 11 10.23 19.61 -37.60
N PRO A 12 11.30 19.74 -36.78
CA PRO A 12 11.26 19.45 -35.34
C PRO A 12 10.62 20.53 -34.46
N ILE A 13 9.87 21.48 -35.00
CA ILE A 13 9.33 22.62 -34.24
C ILE A 13 7.82 22.67 -34.40
N ALA A 14 7.12 21.75 -33.73
CA ALA A 14 5.67 21.82 -33.50
C ALA A 14 5.28 20.88 -32.34
N LEU A 15 5.85 21.11 -31.15
CA LEU A 15 5.30 20.58 -29.91
C LEU A 15 5.28 21.69 -28.87
N LEU A 16 4.40 22.67 -29.08
CA LEU A 16 3.96 23.57 -28.03
C LEU A 16 2.58 24.11 -28.40
N THR A 17 1.74 24.24 -27.37
CA THR A 17 0.38 24.84 -27.34
C THR A 17 -0.80 23.89 -27.55
N LEU A 18 -1.11 23.14 -26.49
CA LEU A 18 -2.52 22.91 -26.12
C LEU A 18 -2.67 22.92 -24.59
N ALA A 19 -2.49 24.10 -23.99
CA ALA A 19 -2.92 24.41 -22.64
C ALA A 19 -3.43 25.86 -22.64
N ALA A 20 -4.72 26.04 -22.91
CA ALA A 20 -5.37 27.35 -22.87
C ALA A 20 -6.79 27.21 -22.33
N CYS A 21 -6.87 27.09 -20.99
CA CYS A 21 -7.86 27.78 -20.15
C CYS A 21 -7.54 27.52 -18.66
N LYS A 22 -6.32 27.90 -18.25
CA LYS A 22 -6.04 28.26 -16.84
C LYS A 22 -5.70 29.74 -16.87
N LYS A 23 -6.42 30.55 -16.09
CA LYS A 23 -6.01 31.91 -15.77
C LYS A 23 -4.55 31.86 -15.32
N SER A 24 -3.65 32.48 -16.08
CA SER A 24 -2.25 32.63 -15.70
C SER A 24 -2.16 33.56 -14.50
N TYR A 25 -2.21 32.99 -13.30
CA TYR A 25 -1.63 33.62 -12.13
C TYR A 25 -0.12 33.43 -12.27
N THR A 26 0.60 34.45 -12.68
CA THR A 26 2.05 34.49 -12.48
C THR A 26 2.25 34.55 -10.97
N SER A 27 2.70 33.44 -10.35
CA SER A 27 3.12 33.49 -8.95
C SER A 27 4.22 34.54 -8.83
N THR A 28 4.08 35.44 -7.86
CA THR A 28 5.12 36.44 -7.53
C THR A 28 6.29 35.82 -6.78
N PHE A 29 6.17 34.55 -6.40
CA PHE A 29 7.16 33.81 -5.64
C PHE A 29 7.92 32.85 -6.56
N ALA A 30 9.21 32.66 -6.27
CA ALA A 30 10.02 31.67 -6.95
C ALA A 30 9.52 30.25 -6.65
N GLU A 31 9.67 29.35 -7.62
CA GLU A 31 9.38 27.93 -7.44
C GLU A 31 10.30 27.33 -6.36
N VAL A 32 9.74 26.46 -5.52
CA VAL A 32 10.46 25.71 -4.49
C VAL A 32 10.74 24.33 -5.05
N ILE A 33 12.00 24.08 -5.39
CA ILE A 33 12.47 22.82 -5.95
C ILE A 33 13.38 22.17 -4.93
N GLY A 34 13.19 20.87 -4.71
CA GLY A 34 14.05 20.12 -3.81
C GLY A 34 13.90 18.62 -3.96
N LYS A 35 14.51 17.90 -3.02
CA LYS A 35 14.47 16.45 -2.92
C LYS A 35 14.12 16.01 -1.51
N VAL A 36 13.37 14.92 -1.40
CA VAL A 36 13.12 14.21 -0.15
C VAL A 36 14.02 12.98 -0.10
N GLU A 37 14.95 12.94 0.86
CA GLU A 37 15.98 11.89 0.94
C GLU A 37 16.16 11.32 2.36
N ASP A 38 15.90 10.03 2.48
CA ASP A 38 16.43 9.05 3.44
C ASP A 38 16.74 7.77 2.62
N GLY A 39 17.54 7.95 1.57
CA GLY A 39 17.28 7.30 0.27
C GLY A 39 16.21 8.10 -0.50
N PRO A 40 16.28 8.22 -1.84
CA PRO A 40 15.28 8.98 -2.56
C PRO A 40 13.88 8.40 -2.28
N LEU A 41 13.03 9.19 -1.63
CA LEU A 41 11.69 8.75 -1.24
C LEU A 41 10.77 9.00 -2.43
N HIS A 42 10.42 7.92 -3.13
CA HIS A 42 9.50 7.96 -4.26
C HIS A 42 8.05 8.00 -3.76
N ASN A 43 7.24 8.87 -4.36
CA ASN A 43 5.80 8.96 -4.14
C ASN A 43 5.37 9.43 -2.73
N ALA A 44 6.31 10.04 -1.98
CA ALA A 44 6.03 10.80 -0.76
C ALA A 44 5.28 12.09 -1.11
N ILE A 45 4.49 12.63 -0.19
CA ILE A 45 3.74 13.86 -0.39
C ILE A 45 4.57 15.03 0.13
N ALA A 46 5.14 15.83 -0.78
CA ALA A 46 5.84 17.07 -0.46
C ALA A 46 4.88 18.25 -0.53
N PHE A 47 4.90 19.14 0.47
CA PHE A 47 4.05 20.31 0.52
C PHE A 47 4.69 21.50 1.24
N LEU A 48 4.15 22.69 0.97
CA LEU A 48 4.53 23.90 1.68
C LEU A 48 3.55 24.12 2.83
N ASP A 49 4.01 23.88 4.05
CA ASP A 49 3.23 24.01 5.27
C ASP A 49 3.15 25.49 5.68
N TYR A 50 1.96 26.08 5.57
CA TYR A 50 1.72 27.50 5.80
C TYR A 50 1.35 27.85 7.24
N ASN A 51 0.91 26.85 8.02
CA ASN A 51 0.44 27.07 9.38
C ASN A 51 1.38 26.42 10.44
N ASN A 52 2.39 25.68 9.98
CA ASN A 52 3.40 24.97 10.76
C ASN A 52 2.84 23.85 11.65
N ASP A 53 1.74 23.20 11.25
CA ASP A 53 1.15 22.06 11.94
C ASP A 53 1.66 20.70 11.43
N GLY A 54 2.41 20.68 10.32
CA GLY A 54 2.94 19.48 9.69
C GLY A 54 1.89 18.60 8.99
N ILE A 55 0.68 19.13 8.76
CA ILE A 55 -0.47 18.42 8.19
C ILE A 55 -0.89 19.12 6.90
N LEU A 56 -0.91 18.38 5.79
CA LEU A 56 -1.34 18.93 4.50
C LEU A 56 -2.79 19.47 4.54
N ASN A 57 -2.94 20.78 4.33
CA ASN A 57 -4.21 21.47 4.22
C ASN A 57 -4.61 21.72 2.75
N THR A 58 -5.88 22.10 2.51
CA THR A 58 -6.42 22.28 1.15
C THR A 58 -5.81 23.49 0.42
N ASP A 59 -5.34 24.52 1.14
CA ASP A 59 -4.71 25.72 0.58
C ASP A 59 -3.19 25.60 0.39
N GLU A 60 -2.60 24.47 0.76
CA GLU A 60 -1.17 24.22 0.71
C GLU A 60 -0.77 23.55 -0.60
N PRO A 61 0.15 24.15 -1.38
CA PRO A 61 0.71 23.52 -2.56
C PRO A 61 1.36 22.20 -2.19
N SER A 62 0.97 21.13 -2.89
CA SER A 62 1.49 19.79 -2.66
C SER A 62 1.63 19.01 -3.96
N GLU A 63 2.52 18.02 -3.95
CA GLU A 63 2.62 16.99 -4.98
C GLU A 63 3.26 15.72 -4.44
N ARG A 64 3.25 14.66 -5.25
CA ARG A 64 4.01 13.44 -4.93
C ARG A 64 5.40 13.49 -5.57
N THR A 65 6.41 13.07 -4.83
CA THR A 65 7.82 13.09 -5.26
C THR A 65 8.10 12.11 -6.40
N GLY A 66 9.05 12.49 -7.25
CA GLY A 66 9.58 11.65 -8.34
C GLY A 66 10.36 10.42 -7.83
N THR A 67 10.83 9.57 -8.74
CA THR A 67 11.61 8.36 -8.41
C THR A 67 12.96 8.67 -7.77
N ASP A 68 13.47 9.88 -7.95
CA ASP A 68 14.71 10.39 -7.35
C ASP A 68 14.42 11.36 -6.19
N GLY A 69 13.21 11.29 -5.62
CA GLY A 69 12.75 12.10 -4.50
C GLY A 69 12.45 13.56 -4.86
N SER A 70 12.55 13.97 -6.13
CA SER A 70 12.38 15.37 -6.54
C SER A 70 10.95 15.88 -6.38
N TYR A 71 10.80 17.15 -6.03
CA TYR A 71 9.54 17.90 -6.12
C TYR A 71 9.76 19.35 -6.60
N SER A 72 8.68 20.01 -7.02
CA SER A 72 8.57 21.34 -7.58
C SER A 72 7.22 21.99 -7.18
N LEU A 73 7.26 22.89 -6.21
CA LEU A 73 6.07 23.52 -5.63
C LEU A 73 6.02 25.01 -5.94
N SER A 74 4.83 25.52 -6.24
CA SER A 74 4.59 26.94 -6.50
C SER A 74 4.00 27.63 -5.27
N PRO A 75 4.79 28.34 -4.45
CA PRO A 75 4.28 29.05 -3.28
C PRO A 75 3.26 30.12 -3.65
N THR A 76 2.26 30.27 -2.77
CA THR A 76 1.26 31.34 -2.78
C THR A 76 1.43 32.31 -1.60
N ARG A 77 2.30 31.96 -0.63
CA ARG A 77 2.63 32.75 0.57
C ARG A 77 4.14 32.74 0.80
N ASP A 78 4.63 33.77 1.51
CA ASP A 78 6.07 33.94 1.77
C ASP A 78 6.57 33.19 3.02
N THR A 79 5.68 32.79 3.92
CA THR A 79 6.04 32.06 5.14
C THR A 79 5.54 30.64 5.03
N TYR A 80 6.47 29.68 5.08
CA TYR A 80 6.20 28.26 5.07
C TYR A 80 7.40 27.47 5.61
N ALA A 81 7.13 26.28 6.13
CA ALA A 81 8.11 25.20 6.21
C ALA A 81 7.94 24.30 4.96
N ILE A 82 8.96 23.51 4.64
CA ILE A 82 8.86 22.47 3.62
C ILE A 82 8.65 21.15 4.35
N VAL A 83 7.58 20.45 4.04
CA VAL A 83 7.23 19.19 4.71
C VAL A 83 7.07 18.08 3.68
N ALA A 84 7.55 16.88 4.03
CA ALA A 84 7.29 15.66 3.29
C ALA A 84 6.70 14.61 4.24
N VAL A 85 5.55 14.07 3.89
CA VAL A 85 4.92 12.96 4.61
C VAL A 85 4.86 11.72 3.74
N THR A 86 4.95 10.56 4.38
CA THR A 86 5.01 9.26 3.71
C THR A 86 3.79 8.43 4.05
N ASP A 87 3.29 7.69 3.06
CA ASP A 87 2.16 6.78 3.18
C ASP A 87 2.52 5.38 2.66
N GLU A 88 1.57 4.44 2.65
CA GLU A 88 1.78 3.07 2.23
C GLU A 88 2.08 2.92 0.73
N ASN A 89 2.09 4.03 -0.03
CA ASN A 89 2.55 4.06 -1.42
C ASN A 89 3.93 4.70 -1.57
N THR A 90 4.55 5.18 -0.49
CA THR A 90 5.88 5.77 -0.51
C THR A 90 6.94 4.67 -0.40
N VAL A 91 7.91 4.70 -1.31
CA VAL A 91 9.01 3.73 -1.37
C VAL A 91 10.34 4.44 -1.16
N ASP A 92 11.12 3.98 -0.20
CA ASP A 92 12.55 4.29 -0.18
C ASP A 92 13.22 3.45 -1.27
N THR A 93 13.78 4.12 -2.27
CA THR A 93 14.34 3.46 -3.46
C THR A 93 15.65 2.70 -3.19
N ILE A 94 16.32 2.94 -2.06
CA ILE A 94 17.54 2.22 -1.67
C ILE A 94 17.18 0.90 -0.96
N SER A 95 16.33 0.95 0.07
CA SER A 95 15.86 -0.26 0.75
C SER A 95 14.83 -1.05 -0.08
N GLY A 96 14.13 -0.38 -0.99
CA GLY A 96 12.98 -0.91 -1.72
C GLY A 96 11.76 -1.19 -0.84
N SER A 97 11.77 -0.72 0.41
CA SER A 97 10.68 -0.91 1.36
C SER A 97 9.65 0.22 1.26
N PHE A 98 8.39 -0.11 1.55
CA PHE A 98 7.35 0.88 1.78
C PHE A 98 7.50 1.46 3.19
N VAL A 99 7.50 2.79 3.28
CA VAL A 99 7.88 3.51 4.52
C VAL A 99 6.80 4.50 4.98
N PRO A 100 5.61 4.05 5.41
CA PRO A 100 4.57 4.96 5.88
C PRO A 100 4.90 5.59 7.24
N GLY A 101 4.31 6.76 7.51
CA GLY A 101 4.27 7.34 8.86
C GLY A 101 5.48 8.20 9.24
N ILE A 102 6.33 8.53 8.27
CA ILE A 102 7.45 9.46 8.44
C ILE A 102 7.00 10.86 8.02
N THR A 103 7.28 11.85 8.88
CA THR A 103 7.15 13.28 8.58
C THR A 103 8.52 13.93 8.62
N LEU A 104 9.03 14.34 7.45
CA LEU A 104 10.29 15.08 7.33
C LEU A 104 10.00 16.56 7.07
N LYS A 105 10.88 17.42 7.59
CA LYS A 105 10.77 18.87 7.47
C LYS A 105 12.09 19.52 7.09
N ALA A 106 12.00 20.70 6.52
CA ALA A 106 13.15 21.56 6.28
C ALA A 106 12.76 23.04 6.34
N PRO A 107 13.69 23.92 6.76
CA PRO A 107 13.46 25.35 6.74
C PRO A 107 13.26 25.87 5.32
N LYS A 108 12.54 26.99 5.21
CA LYS A 108 12.42 27.75 3.96
C LYS A 108 13.80 27.99 3.33
N GLY A 109 13.92 27.65 2.04
CA GLY A 109 15.14 27.83 1.26
C GLY A 109 16.05 26.60 1.23
N SER A 110 15.74 25.55 2.01
CA SER A 110 16.38 24.25 1.84
C SER A 110 16.02 23.65 0.48
N SER A 111 16.99 23.02 -0.18
CA SER A 111 16.76 22.16 -1.35
C SER A 111 16.61 20.68 -0.97
N MET A 112 16.79 20.37 0.33
CA MET A 112 16.78 19.02 0.87
C MET A 112 15.76 18.90 1.99
N VAL A 113 14.99 17.83 1.97
CA VAL A 113 14.10 17.41 3.07
C VAL A 113 14.56 16.03 3.52
N THR A 114 15.25 15.98 4.65
CA THR A 114 15.94 14.78 5.16
C THR A 114 15.74 14.65 6.66
N PRO A 115 16.10 13.52 7.27
CA PRO A 115 16.11 13.38 8.73
C PRO A 115 16.96 14.46 9.42
N THR A 116 18.08 14.85 8.81
CA THR A 116 18.98 15.87 9.35
C THR A 116 18.41 17.29 9.22
N THR A 117 17.72 17.64 8.13
CA THR A 117 17.00 18.94 8.06
C THR A 117 15.80 18.98 8.99
N THR A 118 15.18 17.82 9.26
CA THR A 118 14.04 17.73 10.19
C THR A 118 14.51 17.97 11.63
N LEU A 119 15.66 17.42 12.01
CA LEU A 119 16.33 17.73 13.27
C LEU A 119 16.68 19.23 13.40
N MET A 120 16.96 19.92 12.31
CA MET A 120 17.18 21.37 12.32
C MET A 120 15.88 22.14 12.51
N GLU A 121 14.85 21.84 11.71
CA GLU A 121 13.59 22.57 11.72
C GLU A 121 12.78 22.34 13.01
N ASP A 122 12.50 21.08 13.34
CA ASP A 122 11.70 20.74 14.53
C ASP A 122 12.54 20.68 15.81
N GLY A 123 13.82 20.34 15.70
CA GLY A 123 14.74 20.24 16.84
C GLY A 123 15.41 21.56 17.22
N GLY A 124 15.27 22.60 16.40
CA GLY A 124 15.92 23.90 16.62
C GLY A 124 17.45 23.85 16.56
N LEU A 125 18.00 22.85 15.85
CA LEU A 125 19.43 22.63 15.73
C LEU A 125 20.01 23.42 14.55
N THR A 126 21.23 23.92 14.71
CA THR A 126 21.99 24.50 13.59
C THR A 126 22.64 23.40 12.73
N ALA A 127 22.92 23.72 11.47
CA ALA A 127 23.65 22.82 10.56
C ALA A 127 24.98 22.34 11.17
N GLN A 128 25.71 23.23 11.84
CA GLN A 128 26.98 22.89 12.49
C GLN A 128 26.80 21.85 13.60
N GLN A 129 25.81 22.04 14.48
CA GLN A 129 25.54 21.09 15.56
C GLN A 129 25.18 19.71 15.02
N VAL A 130 24.35 19.66 13.98
CA VAL A 130 23.97 18.39 13.31
C VAL A 130 25.20 17.73 12.71
N VAL A 131 26.04 18.47 12.00
CA VAL A 131 27.24 17.93 11.35
C VAL A 131 28.25 17.38 12.35
N GLU A 132 28.57 18.16 13.39
CA GLU A 132 29.59 17.80 14.38
C GLU A 132 29.14 16.65 15.29
N VAL A 133 27.91 16.70 15.80
CA VAL A 133 27.42 15.69 16.76
C VAL A 133 27.11 14.37 16.08
N LEU A 134 26.57 14.38 14.85
CA LEU A 134 26.25 13.14 14.13
C LEU A 134 27.43 12.58 13.31
N GLY A 135 28.61 13.20 13.39
CA GLY A 135 29.80 12.72 12.70
C GLY A 135 29.71 12.79 11.17
N LEU A 136 28.92 13.74 10.65
CA LEU A 136 28.75 13.91 9.21
C LEU A 136 30.03 14.49 8.57
N PRO A 137 30.21 14.34 7.24
CA PRO A 137 31.39 14.86 6.55
C PRO A 137 31.63 16.35 6.81
N THR A 138 32.88 16.71 7.13
CA THR A 138 33.25 18.10 7.44
C THR A 138 33.00 19.04 6.25
N GLY A 139 32.42 20.21 6.54
CA GLY A 139 32.08 21.23 5.54
C GLY A 139 30.89 20.88 4.65
N MET A 140 30.14 19.81 4.94
CA MET A 140 28.86 19.51 4.29
C MET A 140 27.76 20.42 4.85
N ASP A 141 26.84 20.85 3.99
CA ASP A 141 25.65 21.61 4.38
C ASP A 141 24.39 20.73 4.23
N PRO A 142 23.73 20.33 5.34
CA PRO A 142 22.54 19.49 5.29
C PRO A 142 21.37 20.08 4.48
N LEU A 143 21.32 21.41 4.30
CA LEU A 143 20.24 22.07 3.57
C LEU A 143 20.37 21.94 2.04
N THR A 144 21.55 21.56 1.55
CA THR A 144 21.87 21.54 0.12
C THR A 144 22.55 20.26 -0.36
N PHE A 145 23.04 19.42 0.54
CA PHE A 145 23.73 18.18 0.18
C PHE A 145 22.74 17.04 -0.10
N SER A 146 22.79 16.51 -1.33
CA SER A 146 22.11 15.26 -1.72
C SER A 146 23.14 14.12 -1.78
N ALA A 147 22.84 13.02 -1.09
CA ALA A 147 23.67 11.81 -1.13
C ALA A 147 23.52 11.05 -2.46
N HIS A 148 22.53 11.41 -3.26
CA HIS A 148 22.15 10.74 -4.51
C HIS A 148 22.36 11.61 -5.75
N ALA A 149 23.02 12.76 -5.58
CA ALA A 149 23.35 13.65 -6.69
C ALA A 149 24.36 13.02 -7.66
N VAL A 150 24.20 13.31 -8.95
CA VAL A 150 25.14 12.87 -9.98
C VAL A 150 26.54 13.42 -9.70
N GLY A 151 27.54 12.54 -9.57
CA GLY A 151 28.93 12.92 -9.35
C GLY A 151 29.30 13.29 -7.91
N VAL A 152 28.41 13.04 -6.93
CA VAL A 152 28.73 13.18 -5.51
C VAL A 152 29.89 12.26 -5.10
N ASP A 153 30.68 12.68 -4.11
CA ASP A 153 31.72 11.83 -3.53
C ASP A 153 31.07 10.60 -2.85
N PRO A 154 31.38 9.36 -3.29
CA PRO A 154 30.70 8.16 -2.79
C PRO A 154 30.92 7.90 -1.29
N VAL A 155 32.06 8.32 -0.73
CA VAL A 155 32.34 8.14 0.70
C VAL A 155 31.51 9.11 1.53
N LYS A 156 31.39 10.38 1.09
CA LYS A 156 30.51 11.35 1.73
C LYS A 156 29.04 10.95 1.60
N ALA A 157 28.62 10.52 0.41
CA ALA A 157 27.26 10.05 0.17
C ALA A 157 26.88 8.90 1.11
N LEU A 158 27.74 7.87 1.20
CA LEU A 158 27.53 6.75 2.13
C LEU A 158 27.46 7.20 3.59
N ALA A 159 28.33 8.13 4.01
CA ALA A 159 28.32 8.64 5.38
C ALA A 159 27.01 9.35 5.71
N VAL A 160 26.53 10.24 4.83
CA VAL A 160 25.27 10.96 5.02
C VAL A 160 24.07 10.02 5.01
N GLU A 161 24.02 9.09 4.06
CA GLU A 161 22.95 8.11 3.96
C GLU A 161 22.85 7.25 5.22
N LYS A 162 23.98 6.71 5.70
CA LYS A 162 23.99 5.90 6.93
C LYS A 162 23.51 6.69 8.13
N THR A 163 23.94 7.95 8.27
CA THR A 163 23.49 8.79 9.39
C THR A 163 21.99 9.06 9.32
N ASN A 164 21.44 9.39 8.14
CA ASN A 164 20.00 9.59 7.96
C ASN A 164 19.20 8.32 8.31
N GLN A 165 19.63 7.16 7.79
CA GLN A 165 19.03 5.86 8.05
C GLN A 165 19.09 5.49 9.54
N GLN A 166 20.21 5.76 10.21
CA GLN A 166 20.34 5.52 11.66
C GLN A 166 19.44 6.44 12.47
N VAL A 167 19.32 7.72 12.10
CA VAL A 167 18.41 8.68 12.74
C VAL A 167 16.98 8.18 12.62
N LEU A 168 16.53 7.83 11.42
CA LEU A 168 15.15 7.36 11.21
C LEU A 168 14.88 6.01 11.86
N ALA A 169 15.84 5.08 11.86
CA ALA A 169 15.70 3.82 12.58
C ALA A 169 15.46 4.04 14.08
N VAL A 170 16.17 4.98 14.73
CA VAL A 170 15.90 5.35 16.13
C VAL A 170 14.54 6.01 16.29
N VAL A 171 14.26 7.05 15.51
CA VAL A 171 13.03 7.85 15.65
C VAL A 171 11.79 6.97 15.42
N ASN A 172 11.77 6.16 14.35
CA ASN A 172 10.66 5.27 14.04
C ASN A 172 10.49 4.17 15.10
N SER A 173 11.57 3.64 15.65
CA SER A 173 11.49 2.63 16.73
C SER A 173 10.81 3.20 17.98
N PHE A 174 11.21 4.41 18.38
CA PHE A 174 10.72 5.05 19.59
C PHE A 174 9.29 5.57 19.39
N ALA A 175 8.98 6.08 18.19
CA ALA A 175 7.63 6.46 17.79
C ALA A 175 6.69 5.25 17.76
N ALA A 176 7.12 4.12 17.18
CA ALA A 176 6.33 2.88 17.14
C ALA A 176 5.95 2.37 18.53
N ALA A 177 6.88 2.44 19.49
CA ALA A 177 6.59 2.08 20.88
C ALA A 177 5.53 3.02 21.49
N ALA A 178 5.63 4.32 21.22
CA ALA A 178 4.66 5.31 21.71
C ALA A 178 3.28 5.13 21.05
N GLU A 179 3.25 4.86 19.74
CA GLU A 179 2.03 4.54 19.01
C GLU A 179 1.30 3.33 19.59
N GLY A 180 2.02 2.23 19.82
CA GLY A 180 1.42 1.03 20.40
C GLY A 180 0.95 1.21 21.85
N SER A 181 1.38 2.28 22.52
CA SER A 181 0.87 2.69 23.83
C SER A 181 -0.32 3.65 23.79
N GLY A 182 -0.77 4.05 22.59
CA GLY A 182 -1.94 4.90 22.37
C GLY A 182 -1.64 6.36 21.99
N VAL A 183 -0.38 6.73 21.78
CA VAL A 183 -0.05 8.07 21.24
C VAL A 183 -0.37 8.10 19.75
N SER A 184 -0.98 9.18 19.23
CA SER A 184 -1.21 9.30 17.79
C SER A 184 0.11 9.35 17.01
N GLU A 185 0.17 8.75 15.82
CA GLU A 185 1.36 8.63 14.96
C GLU A 185 2.16 9.93 14.80
N THR A 186 1.51 11.04 14.42
CA THR A 186 2.17 12.34 14.24
C THR A 186 2.83 12.85 15.53
N VAL A 187 2.14 12.69 16.67
CA VAL A 187 2.66 13.11 17.99
C VAL A 187 3.78 12.19 18.46
N ALA A 188 3.69 10.88 18.19
CA ALA A 188 4.70 9.90 18.52
C ALA A 188 6.02 10.16 17.78
N PHE A 189 5.94 10.38 16.46
CA PHE A 189 7.10 10.73 15.63
C PHE A 189 7.76 12.02 16.12
N SER A 190 6.98 13.08 16.34
CA SER A 190 7.49 14.36 16.86
C SER A 190 8.14 14.19 18.23
N ALA A 191 7.52 13.47 19.16
CA ALA A 191 8.08 13.23 20.50
C ALA A 191 9.43 12.48 20.44
N ALA A 192 9.55 11.47 19.58
CA ALA A 192 10.79 10.73 19.35
C ALA A 192 11.89 11.62 18.73
N LEU A 193 11.56 12.36 17.68
CA LEU A 193 12.50 13.27 17.01
C LEU A 193 13.01 14.35 17.96
N MET A 194 12.11 15.03 18.70
CA MET A 194 12.49 16.04 19.69
C MET A 194 13.37 15.45 20.80
N SER A 195 13.13 14.19 21.18
CA SER A 195 13.93 13.52 22.20
C SER A 195 15.38 13.29 21.72
N LEU A 196 15.56 12.92 20.45
CA LEU A 196 16.88 12.84 19.82
C LEU A 196 17.52 14.23 19.69
N ALA A 197 16.77 15.24 19.22
CA ALA A 197 17.27 16.61 19.09
C ALA A 197 17.76 17.20 20.42
N GLU A 198 17.05 16.93 21.52
CA GLU A 198 17.48 17.35 22.86
C GLU A 198 18.80 16.70 23.29
N VAL A 199 19.03 15.43 22.94
CA VAL A 199 20.31 14.75 23.21
C VAL A 199 21.43 15.34 22.37
N ILE A 200 21.17 15.61 21.08
CA ILE A 200 22.13 16.28 20.19
C ILE A 200 22.49 17.67 20.73
N ASN A 201 21.50 18.47 21.11
CA ASN A 201 21.74 19.81 21.65
C ASN A 201 22.55 19.78 22.96
N ALA A 202 22.29 18.80 23.82
CA ALA A 202 23.05 18.60 25.05
C ALA A 202 24.51 18.20 24.78
N GLU A 203 24.77 17.42 23.74
CA GLU A 203 26.13 17.06 23.32
C GLU A 203 26.87 18.25 22.69
N ALA A 204 26.19 18.99 21.81
CA ALA A 204 26.71 20.18 21.16
C ALA A 204 27.07 21.31 22.12
N SER A 205 26.47 21.33 23.31
CA SER A 205 26.71 22.34 24.35
C SER A 205 27.96 22.05 25.20
N LYS A 206 28.67 20.95 24.96
CA LYS A 206 29.89 20.59 25.71
C LYS A 206 31.13 21.24 25.14
N ASP A 207 32.13 21.44 25.99
CA ASP A 207 33.46 21.93 25.58
C ASP A 207 34.15 21.00 24.57
N THR A 208 33.93 19.69 24.72
CA THR A 208 34.42 18.67 23.79
C THR A 208 33.22 17.86 23.29
N ILE A 209 32.90 18.05 22.02
CA ILE A 209 31.84 17.29 21.34
C ILE A 209 32.37 15.88 21.05
N VAL A 210 31.58 14.88 21.44
CA VAL A 210 31.81 13.48 21.06
C VAL A 210 30.73 13.09 20.06
N GLU A 211 31.14 12.42 18.98
CA GLU A 211 30.22 11.86 18.00
C GLU A 211 29.19 10.95 18.67
N LEU A 212 27.92 11.18 18.36
CA LEU A 212 26.79 10.46 18.90
C LEU A 212 26.64 9.11 18.20
N ASP A 213 27.05 8.04 18.89
CA ASP A 213 26.87 6.69 18.36
C ASP A 213 25.43 6.18 18.56
N LEU A 214 24.60 6.26 17.51
CA LEU A 214 23.21 5.77 17.50
C LEU A 214 23.08 4.24 17.48
N SER A 215 24.19 3.50 17.43
CA SER A 215 24.21 2.05 17.65
C SER A 215 24.47 1.65 19.10
N ASN A 216 24.86 2.61 19.95
CA ASN A 216 25.25 2.35 21.33
C ASN A 216 24.05 2.44 22.29
N SER A 217 23.81 1.39 23.07
CA SER A 217 22.70 1.34 24.03
C SER A 217 22.73 2.46 25.08
N THR A 218 23.92 2.90 25.52
CA THR A 218 24.03 4.01 26.49
C THR A 218 23.56 5.33 25.88
N THR A 219 23.85 5.56 24.60
CA THR A 219 23.34 6.71 23.85
C THR A 219 21.83 6.62 23.72
N LEU A 220 21.31 5.47 23.29
CA LEU A 220 19.87 5.26 23.10
C LEU A 220 19.08 5.38 24.41
N THR A 221 19.62 4.96 25.55
CA THR A 221 18.99 5.15 26.87
C THR A 221 18.88 6.63 27.27
N LYS A 222 19.77 7.52 26.79
CA LYS A 222 19.60 8.97 26.99
C LYS A 222 18.38 9.49 26.22
N ILE A 223 18.17 9.01 25.01
CA ILE A 223 16.99 9.35 24.19
C ILE A 223 15.73 8.76 24.84
N GLU A 224 15.81 7.52 25.34
CA GLU A 224 14.72 6.83 26.05
C GLU A 224 14.23 7.66 27.23
N THR A 225 15.16 8.15 28.05
CA THR A 225 14.86 9.00 29.21
C THR A 225 14.04 10.24 28.80
N LYS A 226 14.35 10.85 27.65
CA LYS A 226 13.63 12.02 27.14
C LYS A 226 12.24 11.67 26.64
N ILE A 227 12.09 10.61 25.84
CA ILE A 227 10.77 10.24 25.30
C ILE A 227 9.83 9.70 26.38
N VAL A 228 10.34 8.93 27.36
CA VAL A 228 9.56 8.45 28.52
C VAL A 228 8.95 9.62 29.28
N LYS A 229 9.72 10.70 29.47
CA LYS A 229 9.19 11.93 30.06
C LYS A 229 8.09 12.54 29.20
N LYS A 230 8.30 12.71 27.89
CA LYS A 230 7.32 13.31 26.98
C LYS A 230 6.02 12.50 26.91
N VAL A 231 6.09 11.17 26.80
CA VAL A 231 4.91 10.30 26.77
C VAL A 231 4.17 10.31 28.11
N SER A 232 4.89 10.35 29.24
CA SER A 232 4.28 10.52 30.55
C SER A 232 3.56 11.88 30.68
N ASP A 233 4.17 12.95 30.15
CA ASP A 233 3.57 14.29 30.14
C ASP A 233 2.29 14.31 29.28
N LEU A 234 2.27 13.62 28.13
CA LEU A 234 1.08 13.46 27.29
C LEU A 234 -0.03 12.64 27.99
N ALA A 235 0.33 11.56 28.69
CA ALA A 235 -0.61 10.71 29.41
C ALA A 235 -1.36 11.45 30.55
N ASN A 236 -0.80 12.56 31.06
CA ASN A 236 -1.51 13.43 32.01
C ASN A 236 -2.73 14.11 31.38
N SER A 237 -2.73 14.30 30.06
CA SER A 237 -3.81 14.97 29.32
C SER A 237 -4.71 13.99 28.57
N ASP A 238 -4.20 12.81 28.23
CA ASP A 238 -4.96 11.74 27.57
C ASP A 238 -4.79 10.40 28.30
N LEU A 239 -5.84 9.98 29.01
CA LEU A 239 -5.87 8.74 29.79
C LEU A 239 -5.87 7.46 28.91
N ASN A 240 -6.02 7.59 27.60
CA ASN A 240 -5.88 6.46 26.68
C ASN A 240 -4.41 6.05 26.51
N ILE A 241 -3.46 6.97 26.74
CA ILE A 241 -2.02 6.71 26.65
C ILE A 241 -1.56 5.87 27.85
N LYS A 242 -0.92 4.73 27.57
CA LYS A 242 -0.46 3.75 28.55
C LYS A 242 1.03 3.92 28.85
N SER A 243 1.36 4.98 29.58
CA SER A 243 2.76 5.41 29.81
C SER A 243 3.62 4.41 30.58
N ASN A 244 3.01 3.60 31.47
CA ASN A 244 3.74 2.58 32.22
C ASN A 244 4.15 1.42 31.31
N GLU A 245 3.23 0.95 30.49
CA GLU A 245 3.42 -0.08 29.46
C GLU A 245 4.41 0.39 28.39
N PHE A 246 4.31 1.66 27.95
CA PHE A 246 5.30 2.32 27.11
C PHE A 246 6.70 2.25 27.74
N THR A 247 6.84 2.63 29.00
CA THR A 247 8.13 2.61 29.69
C THR A 247 8.69 1.18 29.78
N ALA A 248 7.83 0.18 29.97
CA ALA A 248 8.24 -1.21 30.08
C ALA A 248 8.79 -1.79 28.76
N ILE A 249 8.25 -1.40 27.60
CA ILE A 249 8.72 -1.89 26.29
C ILE A 249 10.01 -1.19 25.81
N MET A 250 10.40 -0.07 26.43
CA MET A 250 11.57 0.70 25.99
C MET A 250 12.90 -0.04 26.13
N THR A 251 13.02 -0.97 27.09
CA THR A 251 14.23 -1.80 27.24
C THR A 251 14.51 -2.62 25.98
N ASP A 252 13.49 -3.29 25.44
CA ASP A 252 13.60 -4.07 24.21
C ASP A 252 13.75 -3.16 22.99
N THR A 253 13.03 -2.04 22.97
CA THR A 253 13.12 -1.01 21.92
C THR A 253 14.56 -0.50 21.75
N VAL A 254 15.23 -0.15 22.86
CA VAL A 254 16.63 0.33 22.86
C VAL A 254 17.58 -0.74 22.33
N LYS A 255 17.42 -1.99 22.76
CA LYS A 255 18.28 -3.10 22.29
C LYS A 255 18.10 -3.35 20.79
N ALA A 256 16.85 -3.50 20.35
CA ALA A 256 16.52 -3.80 18.96
C ALA A 256 17.00 -2.69 18.01
N ALA A 257 16.74 -1.42 18.36
CA ALA A 257 17.23 -0.26 17.60
C ALA A 257 18.76 -0.21 17.55
N GLY A 258 19.44 -0.49 18.68
CA GLY A 258 20.91 -0.56 18.74
C GLY A 258 21.49 -1.63 17.82
N PHE A 259 20.89 -2.82 17.76
CA PHE A 259 21.35 -3.90 16.88
C PHE A 259 21.13 -3.59 15.40
N VAL A 260 19.98 -3.04 15.01
CA VAL A 260 19.74 -2.61 13.62
C VAL A 260 20.70 -1.49 13.22
N ASN A 261 20.87 -0.47 14.07
CA ASN A 261 21.83 0.60 13.82
C ASN A 261 23.27 0.12 13.77
N SER A 262 23.63 -0.93 14.49
CA SER A 262 24.95 -1.57 14.37
C SER A 262 25.16 -2.15 12.98
N LYS A 263 24.11 -2.75 12.37
CA LYS A 263 24.17 -3.27 11.00
C LYS A 263 24.23 -2.16 9.96
N ILE A 264 23.44 -1.10 10.11
CA ILE A 264 23.49 0.09 9.23
C ILE A 264 24.89 0.72 9.30
N LYS A 265 25.43 0.91 10.51
CA LYS A 265 26.80 1.43 10.72
C LYS A 265 27.88 0.58 10.07
N ALA A 266 27.66 -0.72 9.90
CA ALA A 266 28.62 -1.63 9.29
C ALA A 266 28.58 -1.65 7.75
N ILE A 267 27.63 -0.95 7.11
CA ILE A 267 27.57 -0.85 5.64
C ILE A 267 28.82 -0.14 5.12
N THR A 268 29.48 -0.75 4.13
CA THR A 268 30.68 -0.24 3.44
C THR A 268 30.47 -0.02 1.94
N ASP A 269 29.28 -0.33 1.45
CA ASP A 269 28.89 -0.25 0.04
C ASP A 269 28.70 1.21 -0.39
N THR A 270 29.71 1.78 -1.06
CA THR A 270 29.72 3.20 -1.42
C THR A 270 28.81 3.56 -2.58
N ASP A 271 28.31 2.59 -3.34
CA ASP A 271 27.37 2.87 -4.44
C ASP A 271 25.90 2.73 -4.03
N LEU A 272 25.65 2.24 -2.80
CA LEU A 272 24.33 2.03 -2.18
C LEU A 272 23.39 1.10 -2.98
N LYS A 273 23.92 0.29 -3.89
CA LYS A 273 23.13 -0.56 -4.81
C LYS A 273 23.27 -2.04 -4.52
N SER A 274 24.14 -2.45 -3.60
CA SER A 274 24.29 -3.87 -3.31
C SER A 274 23.03 -4.45 -2.67
N ALA A 275 22.74 -5.71 -3.00
CA ALA A 275 21.64 -6.44 -2.36
C ALA A 275 21.80 -6.50 -0.84
N ALA A 276 23.04 -6.59 -0.33
CA ALA A 276 23.32 -6.59 1.11
C ALA A 276 22.92 -5.27 1.79
N THR A 277 23.17 -4.12 1.17
CA THR A 277 22.72 -2.81 1.66
C THR A 277 21.20 -2.76 1.71
N LYS A 278 20.53 -3.14 0.61
CA LYS A 278 19.07 -3.19 0.52
C LYS A 278 18.46 -4.08 1.61
N ASP A 279 19.02 -5.27 1.79
CA ASP A 279 18.57 -6.27 2.78
C ASP A 279 18.69 -5.75 4.21
N ILE A 280 19.78 -5.04 4.54
CA ILE A 280 19.98 -4.41 5.86
C ILE A 280 18.99 -3.27 6.06
N LEU A 281 18.89 -2.31 5.13
CA LEU A 281 18.06 -1.12 5.31
C LEU A 281 16.56 -1.45 5.36
N SER A 282 16.12 -2.46 4.60
CA SER A 282 14.73 -2.94 4.65
C SER A 282 14.37 -3.64 5.98
N THR A 283 15.31 -3.83 6.92
CA THR A 283 14.96 -4.28 8.28
C THR A 283 14.41 -3.16 9.16
N SER A 284 14.58 -1.89 8.80
CA SER A 284 14.00 -0.75 9.55
C SER A 284 12.46 -0.81 9.56
N GLN A 285 11.83 -1.24 8.47
CA GLN A 285 10.39 -1.51 8.41
C GLN A 285 10.00 -2.61 9.42
N VAL A 286 10.68 -3.77 9.34
CA VAL A 286 10.42 -4.92 10.23
C VAL A 286 10.61 -4.55 11.70
N LEU A 287 11.62 -3.74 12.02
CA LEU A 287 11.88 -3.23 13.36
C LEU A 287 10.73 -2.35 13.87
N LYS A 288 10.27 -1.38 13.06
CA LYS A 288 9.14 -0.50 13.40
C LYS A 288 7.90 -1.34 13.73
N ASP A 289 7.56 -2.27 12.85
CA ASP A 289 6.35 -3.10 12.99
C ASP A 289 6.43 -4.01 14.22
N GLN A 290 7.57 -4.69 14.44
CA GLN A 290 7.76 -5.54 15.63
C GLN A 290 7.62 -4.76 16.94
N ILE A 291 8.20 -3.55 17.01
CA ILE A 291 8.10 -2.73 18.22
C ILE A 291 6.66 -2.28 18.45
N LYS A 292 5.96 -1.82 17.40
CA LYS A 292 4.56 -1.40 17.51
C LYS A 292 3.68 -2.54 17.99
N THR A 293 3.76 -3.71 17.36
CA THR A 293 3.00 -4.90 17.75
C THR A 293 3.33 -5.34 19.18
N ALA A 294 4.60 -5.30 19.59
CA ALA A 294 4.98 -5.66 20.97
C ALA A 294 4.47 -4.62 22.00
N ALA A 295 4.45 -3.34 21.66
CA ALA A 295 3.89 -2.29 22.51
C ALA A 295 2.37 -2.47 22.67
N GLU A 296 1.64 -2.70 21.58
CA GLU A 296 0.20 -2.99 21.59
C GLU A 296 -0.12 -4.24 22.42
N ALA A 297 0.63 -5.33 22.21
CA ALA A 297 0.48 -6.56 22.97
C ALA A 297 0.83 -6.37 24.46
N THR A 298 1.81 -5.50 24.78
CA THR A 298 2.11 -5.14 26.17
C THR A 298 0.93 -4.40 26.80
N VAL A 299 0.27 -3.48 26.08
CA VAL A 299 -0.96 -2.86 26.57
C VAL A 299 -2.06 -3.90 26.80
N GLU A 300 -2.29 -4.77 25.83
CA GLU A 300 -3.33 -5.81 25.91
C GLU A 300 -3.12 -6.77 27.09
N ASN A 301 -1.88 -7.25 27.28
CA ASN A 301 -1.50 -8.16 28.37
C ASN A 301 -1.76 -7.58 29.76
N ASN A 302 -1.86 -6.25 29.88
CA ASN A 302 -2.03 -5.54 31.15
C ASN A 302 -3.39 -4.85 31.29
N ALA A 303 -4.31 -5.01 30.33
CA ALA A 303 -5.62 -4.32 30.30
C ALA A 303 -6.48 -4.51 31.58
N ASN A 304 -6.30 -5.64 32.29
CA ASN A 304 -7.06 -5.99 33.50
C ASN A 304 -6.22 -5.92 34.79
N LYS A 305 -5.00 -5.37 34.73
CA LYS A 305 -4.11 -5.30 35.88
C LYS A 305 -4.35 -4.07 36.76
N GLY A 306 -4.10 -4.23 38.06
CA GLY A 306 -4.09 -3.13 39.00
C GLY A 306 -2.82 -2.26 38.85
N VAL A 307 -2.88 -1.02 39.32
CA VAL A 307 -1.81 -0.01 39.19
C VAL A 307 -0.45 -0.45 39.77
N ASN A 308 -0.43 -1.42 40.69
CA ASN A 308 0.80 -1.90 41.34
C ASN A 308 1.22 -3.31 40.89
N ASP A 309 0.52 -3.90 39.94
CA ASP A 309 0.87 -5.22 39.44
C ASP A 309 2.10 -5.13 38.53
N ALA A 310 2.95 -6.16 38.56
CA ALA A 310 4.08 -6.22 37.65
C ALA A 310 3.61 -6.24 36.19
N ILE A 311 4.16 -5.37 35.36
CA ILE A 311 3.84 -5.28 33.94
C ILE A 311 4.35 -6.53 33.21
N ILE A 312 3.50 -7.11 32.37
CA ILE A 312 3.86 -8.19 31.46
C ILE A 312 4.22 -7.58 30.11
N THR A 313 5.51 -7.48 29.82
CA THR A 313 6.04 -6.95 28.56
C THR A 313 6.05 -8.03 27.48
N ALA A 314 5.53 -7.71 26.29
CA ALA A 314 5.71 -8.56 25.12
C ALA A 314 7.12 -8.38 24.54
N ASN A 315 7.65 -9.43 23.93
CA ASN A 315 9.04 -9.44 23.44
C ASN A 315 9.15 -8.80 22.05
N VAL A 316 10.16 -7.95 21.84
CA VAL A 316 10.60 -7.55 20.50
C VAL A 316 11.62 -8.56 20.00
N ALA A 317 11.34 -9.30 18.92
CA ALA A 317 12.20 -10.40 18.48
C ALA A 317 13.64 -9.96 18.17
N PHE A 318 13.82 -8.76 17.60
CA PHE A 318 15.13 -8.18 17.35
C PHE A 318 15.91 -7.83 18.62
N ALA A 319 15.29 -7.69 19.79
CA ALA A 319 15.99 -7.41 21.05
C ALA A 319 16.73 -8.63 21.64
N SER A 320 16.57 -9.81 21.04
CA SER A 320 17.24 -11.04 21.47
C SER A 320 18.76 -10.98 21.32
N ASP A 321 19.48 -11.33 22.38
CA ASP A 321 20.96 -11.40 22.38
C ASP A 321 21.54 -12.41 21.36
N SER A 322 20.72 -13.37 20.88
CA SER A 322 21.17 -14.34 19.87
C SER A 322 21.34 -13.73 18.47
N SER A 323 20.73 -12.57 18.20
CA SER A 323 20.67 -11.90 16.88
C SER A 323 20.08 -12.72 15.73
N THR A 324 19.52 -13.90 16.01
CA THR A 324 18.99 -14.84 15.01
C THR A 324 17.84 -14.19 14.23
N ALA A 325 16.85 -13.64 14.92
CA ALA A 325 15.69 -13.01 14.28
C ALA A 325 16.08 -11.85 13.34
N LEU A 326 17.05 -11.02 13.75
CA LEU A 326 17.56 -9.94 12.89
C LEU A 326 18.31 -10.51 11.68
N THR A 327 19.13 -11.54 11.87
CA THR A 327 19.87 -12.18 10.77
C THR A 327 18.92 -12.82 9.77
N ASP A 328 17.88 -13.50 10.25
CA ASP A 328 16.83 -14.10 9.42
C ASP A 328 16.09 -13.02 8.62
N ALA A 329 15.73 -11.90 9.27
CA ALA A 329 15.08 -10.77 8.60
C ALA A 329 15.97 -10.06 7.56
N ILE A 330 17.29 -10.01 7.77
CA ILE A 330 18.24 -9.53 6.75
C ILE A 330 18.26 -10.50 5.56
N SER A 331 18.28 -11.81 5.81
CA SER A 331 18.32 -12.80 4.73
C SER A 331 17.02 -12.92 3.95
N ASN A 332 15.91 -12.48 4.55
CA ASN A 332 14.58 -12.54 3.96
C ASN A 332 14.44 -11.60 2.76
N LYS A 333 13.83 -12.06 1.68
CA LYS A 333 13.40 -11.20 0.58
C LYS A 333 11.95 -10.76 0.77
N ALA A 334 11.68 -9.51 0.41
CA ALA A 334 10.35 -8.94 0.51
C ALA A 334 9.47 -9.48 -0.62
N PRO A 335 8.14 -9.53 -0.43
CA PRO A 335 7.24 -9.83 -1.53
C PRO A 335 7.41 -8.83 -2.68
N THR A 336 7.15 -9.27 -3.90
CA THR A 336 7.46 -8.52 -5.12
C THR A 336 6.23 -8.11 -5.92
N ASP A 337 5.09 -8.78 -5.73
CA ASP A 337 3.84 -8.36 -6.34
C ASP A 337 2.60 -8.85 -5.56
N ILE A 338 1.49 -8.15 -5.76
CA ILE A 338 0.15 -8.56 -5.34
C ILE A 338 -0.72 -8.70 -6.59
N THR A 339 -1.38 -9.83 -6.76
CA THR A 339 -2.38 -10.07 -7.81
C THR A 339 -3.75 -10.21 -7.19
N LEU A 340 -4.77 -9.67 -7.87
CA LEU A 340 -6.16 -9.82 -7.47
C LEU A 340 -6.87 -10.74 -8.46
N ASN A 341 -7.23 -11.93 -7.97
CA ASN A 341 -7.97 -12.92 -8.74
C ASN A 341 -9.46 -12.84 -8.37
N THR A 342 -10.34 -13.09 -9.33
CA THR A 342 -11.77 -13.16 -9.02
C THR A 342 -12.09 -14.53 -8.42
N ILE A 343 -12.73 -14.57 -7.25
CA ILE A 343 -13.28 -15.83 -6.73
C ILE A 343 -14.66 -15.98 -7.35
N TYR A 344 -14.81 -16.96 -8.21
CA TYR A 344 -16.10 -17.35 -8.71
C TYR A 344 -16.67 -18.39 -7.76
N SER A 345 -17.56 -17.96 -6.86
CA SER A 345 -18.46 -18.87 -6.17
C SER A 345 -19.87 -18.71 -6.74
N SER A 346 -20.59 -19.83 -6.81
CA SER A 346 -22.01 -19.95 -7.20
C SER A 346 -22.94 -18.88 -6.70
N GLU A 347 -22.73 -18.44 -5.46
CA GLU A 347 -23.64 -17.57 -4.75
C GLU A 347 -23.33 -16.09 -4.98
N LEU A 348 -22.14 -15.77 -5.51
CA LEU A 348 -21.62 -14.41 -5.65
C LEU A 348 -21.62 -13.88 -7.08
N LEU A 349 -22.16 -14.64 -8.03
CA LEU A 349 -22.13 -14.24 -9.43
C LEU A 349 -23.00 -13.03 -9.66
N GLY A 350 -22.43 -12.09 -10.40
CA GLY A 350 -23.00 -10.82 -10.81
C GLY A 350 -23.48 -9.89 -9.70
N HIS A 351 -23.23 -10.21 -8.43
CA HIS A 351 -23.29 -9.18 -7.41
C HIS A 351 -22.05 -8.31 -7.55
N ALA A 352 -22.28 -7.01 -7.50
CA ALA A 352 -21.25 -6.00 -7.37
C ALA A 352 -20.34 -6.29 -6.13
N SER A 353 -20.83 -7.15 -5.22
CA SER A 353 -20.26 -7.69 -3.97
C SER A 353 -19.33 -8.90 -4.11
N ALA A 354 -19.01 -9.36 -5.33
CA ALA A 354 -18.21 -10.58 -5.52
C ALA A 354 -16.85 -10.52 -4.78
N VAL A 355 -16.60 -11.52 -3.91
CA VAL A 355 -15.35 -11.68 -3.17
C VAL A 355 -14.21 -11.88 -4.16
N ARG A 356 -13.08 -11.22 -3.92
CA ARG A 356 -11.84 -11.34 -4.69
C ARG A 356 -10.78 -12.01 -3.83
N LYS A 357 -9.86 -12.75 -4.45
CA LYS A 357 -8.72 -13.34 -3.77
C LYS A 357 -7.47 -12.53 -4.06
N VAL A 358 -6.87 -11.99 -3.01
CA VAL A 358 -5.54 -11.43 -3.06
C VAL A 358 -4.53 -12.57 -2.97
N THR A 359 -3.57 -12.57 -3.88
CA THR A 359 -2.44 -13.51 -3.87
C THR A 359 -1.14 -12.76 -4.02
N THR A 360 -0.10 -13.22 -3.33
CA THR A 360 1.21 -12.57 -3.31
C THR A 360 2.24 -13.37 -4.09
N THR A 361 3.09 -12.68 -4.84
CA THR A 361 4.30 -13.23 -5.45
C THR A 361 5.51 -12.84 -4.60
N ASP A 362 6.35 -13.82 -4.28
CA ASP A 362 7.53 -13.66 -3.43
C ASP A 362 8.69 -14.50 -4.02
N ASP A 363 9.88 -13.92 -4.09
CA ASP A 363 11.09 -14.56 -4.63
C ASP A 363 11.85 -15.37 -3.55
N GLN A 364 11.39 -15.35 -2.30
CA GLN A 364 11.91 -16.15 -1.20
C GLN A 364 11.44 -17.61 -1.27
N ALA A 365 12.40 -18.54 -1.31
CA ALA A 365 12.10 -19.97 -1.24
C ALA A 365 11.40 -20.34 0.09
N ASN A 366 10.34 -21.17 0.00
CA ASN A 366 9.62 -21.79 1.12
C ASN A 366 8.79 -20.87 2.03
N LYS A 367 8.47 -19.63 1.62
CA LYS A 367 7.47 -18.80 2.30
C LYS A 367 6.14 -18.85 1.55
N THR A 368 5.14 -19.43 2.18
CA THR A 368 3.80 -19.59 1.59
C THR A 368 2.68 -18.96 2.42
N ALA A 369 2.99 -18.40 3.59
CA ALA A 369 1.99 -17.71 4.42
C ALA A 369 2.25 -16.20 4.38
N PHE A 370 1.20 -15.45 4.08
CA PHE A 370 1.19 -14.01 4.01
C PHE A 370 0.06 -13.47 4.88
N THR A 371 0.29 -12.30 5.47
CA THR A 371 -0.75 -11.54 6.17
C THR A 371 -1.17 -10.36 5.30
N TYR A 372 -2.48 -10.21 5.08
CA TYR A 372 -3.04 -9.16 4.24
C TYR A 372 -3.74 -8.08 5.05
N THR A 373 -3.54 -6.81 4.66
CA THR A 373 -4.28 -5.67 5.25
C THR A 373 -4.62 -4.63 4.19
N ILE A 374 -5.55 -3.73 4.49
CA ILE A 374 -5.90 -2.59 3.63
C ILE A 374 -5.34 -1.32 4.27
N ALA A 375 -4.56 -0.56 3.50
CA ALA A 375 -4.01 0.73 3.90
C ALA A 375 -5.14 1.75 4.15
N LYS A 376 -5.01 2.57 5.19
CA LYS A 376 -6.00 3.61 5.52
C LYS A 376 -5.55 4.98 5.03
N ILE A 377 -5.38 5.10 3.71
CA ILE A 377 -4.90 6.33 3.08
C ILE A 377 -6.07 7.29 2.81
N ASN A 378 -5.94 8.54 3.28
CA ASN A 378 -6.91 9.60 3.01
C ASN A 378 -7.13 9.79 1.50
N GLY A 379 -8.40 9.89 1.08
CA GLY A 379 -8.77 10.04 -0.33
C GLY A 379 -8.84 8.73 -1.12
N THR A 380 -8.57 7.58 -0.49
CA THR A 380 -8.84 6.25 -1.06
C THR A 380 -10.16 5.68 -0.56
N ASP A 381 -10.58 4.55 -1.14
CA ASP A 381 -11.88 3.91 -0.90
C ASP A 381 -11.80 2.76 0.10
N TYR A 382 -10.77 2.72 0.96
CA TYR A 382 -10.53 1.63 1.91
C TYR A 382 -11.76 1.30 2.79
N ALA A 383 -12.56 2.33 3.14
CA ALA A 383 -13.73 2.19 4.00
C ALA A 383 -14.90 1.43 3.35
N TYR A 384 -14.81 1.09 2.07
CA TYR A 384 -15.79 0.25 1.38
C TYR A 384 -15.45 -1.24 1.42
N PHE A 385 -14.29 -1.63 1.97
CA PHE A 385 -13.76 -2.98 1.84
C PHE A 385 -13.36 -3.62 3.18
N THR A 386 -13.40 -4.94 3.19
CA THR A 386 -12.76 -5.79 4.20
C THR A 386 -11.86 -6.79 3.51
N ILE A 387 -10.82 -7.24 4.21
CA ILE A 387 -9.97 -8.34 3.77
C ILE A 387 -9.78 -9.32 4.92
N ASP A 388 -9.89 -10.62 4.65
CA ASP A 388 -9.43 -11.62 5.60
C ASP A 388 -7.89 -11.64 5.60
N ALA A 389 -7.32 -11.39 6.77
CA ALA A 389 -5.88 -11.24 6.91
C ALA A 389 -5.08 -12.51 6.58
N SER A 390 -5.69 -13.69 6.65
CA SER A 390 -5.04 -14.98 6.44
C SER A 390 -5.29 -15.59 5.07
N THR A 391 -6.51 -15.42 4.53
CA THR A 391 -6.91 -16.03 3.25
C THR A 391 -6.75 -15.07 2.06
N GLY A 392 -6.67 -13.76 2.33
CA GLY A 392 -6.65 -12.72 1.30
C GLY A 392 -8.01 -12.50 0.63
N GLU A 393 -9.10 -12.98 1.22
CA GLU A 393 -10.47 -12.75 0.71
C GLU A 393 -10.87 -11.28 0.91
N LEU A 394 -10.86 -10.53 -0.18
CA LEU A 394 -11.25 -9.13 -0.27
C LEU A 394 -12.73 -9.01 -0.66
N SER A 395 -13.51 -8.28 0.15
CA SER A 395 -14.95 -8.12 -0.06
C SER A 395 -15.37 -6.67 0.09
N PHE A 396 -16.48 -6.29 -0.53
CA PHE A 396 -17.15 -5.03 -0.20
C PHE A 396 -17.94 -5.16 1.11
N ILE A 397 -17.94 -4.12 1.93
CA ILE A 397 -18.77 -4.04 3.15
C ILE A 397 -20.26 -3.94 2.80
N ALA A 398 -20.57 -3.22 1.71
CA ALA A 398 -21.90 -3.07 1.16
C ALA A 398 -21.81 -3.10 -0.37
N GLU A 399 -22.88 -3.56 -1.03
CA GLU A 399 -22.88 -3.69 -2.49
C GLU A 399 -22.50 -2.37 -3.17
N PRO A 400 -21.48 -2.35 -4.05
CA PRO A 400 -21.09 -1.12 -4.71
C PRO A 400 -22.14 -0.70 -5.73
N ASN A 401 -22.50 0.58 -5.71
CA ASN A 401 -23.35 1.20 -6.71
C ASN A 401 -22.48 1.90 -7.77
N TYR A 402 -22.13 1.17 -8.82
CA TYR A 402 -21.28 1.66 -9.89
C TYR A 402 -21.91 2.79 -10.73
N GLN A 403 -23.23 3.00 -10.65
CA GLN A 403 -23.89 4.15 -11.28
C GLN A 403 -23.57 5.47 -10.55
N ILE A 404 -23.27 5.40 -9.25
CA ILE A 404 -22.86 6.54 -8.43
C ILE A 404 -21.35 6.68 -8.43
N LYS A 405 -20.61 5.56 -8.32
CA LYS A 405 -19.16 5.53 -8.25
C LYS A 405 -18.59 4.43 -9.12
N THR A 406 -18.11 4.81 -10.30
CA THR A 406 -17.66 3.88 -11.35
C THR A 406 -16.32 3.20 -11.07
N SER A 407 -15.56 3.68 -10.07
CA SER A 407 -14.28 3.10 -9.67
C SER A 407 -13.98 3.28 -8.20
N TYR A 408 -13.35 2.27 -7.61
CA TYR A 408 -12.86 2.23 -6.24
C TYR A 408 -11.35 2.03 -6.24
N ASN A 409 -10.61 2.87 -5.53
CA ASN A 409 -9.16 2.74 -5.36
C ASN A 409 -8.83 2.30 -3.95
N ILE A 410 -8.09 1.21 -3.81
CA ILE A 410 -7.62 0.70 -2.51
C ILE A 410 -6.13 0.38 -2.60
N THR A 411 -5.42 0.47 -1.48
CA THR A 411 -4.05 -0.02 -1.37
C THR A 411 -4.05 -1.24 -0.46
N ILE A 412 -3.54 -2.36 -0.96
CA ILE A 412 -3.44 -3.63 -0.23
C ILE A 412 -1.98 -3.85 0.16
N LEU A 413 -1.76 -4.26 1.41
CA LEU A 413 -0.46 -4.67 1.92
C LEU A 413 -0.43 -6.19 2.05
N SER A 414 0.70 -6.80 1.71
CA SER A 414 1.02 -8.19 1.97
C SER A 414 2.35 -8.29 2.70
N THR A 415 2.32 -8.88 3.89
CA THR A 415 3.49 -9.09 4.75
C THR A 415 3.86 -10.57 4.80
N ASP A 416 5.12 -10.89 4.56
CA ASP A 416 5.64 -12.26 4.68
C ASP A 416 5.93 -12.65 6.14
N GLN A 417 6.28 -13.93 6.37
CA GLN A 417 6.62 -14.43 7.72
C GLN A 417 7.90 -13.82 8.34
N GLY A 418 8.75 -13.19 7.53
CA GLY A 418 9.94 -12.45 7.99
C GLY A 418 9.66 -10.98 8.28
N GLY A 419 8.41 -10.55 8.11
CA GLY A 419 7.92 -9.22 8.43
C GLY A 419 8.14 -8.17 7.34
N LYS A 420 8.65 -8.53 6.16
CA LYS A 420 8.78 -7.56 5.06
C LYS A 420 7.45 -7.43 4.32
N THR A 421 7.12 -6.21 3.94
CA THR A 421 5.80 -5.86 3.38
C THR A 421 5.91 -5.27 1.99
N PHE A 422 5.05 -5.75 1.09
CA PHE A 422 4.78 -5.14 -0.21
C PHE A 422 3.41 -4.48 -0.22
N SER A 423 3.29 -3.37 -0.94
CA SER A 423 2.07 -2.57 -1.05
C SER A 423 1.72 -2.35 -2.51
N LYS A 424 0.42 -2.45 -2.84
CA LYS A 424 -0.07 -2.22 -4.20
C LYS A 424 -1.41 -1.52 -4.18
N THR A 425 -1.49 -0.38 -4.87
CA THR A 425 -2.77 0.25 -5.19
C THR A 425 -3.46 -0.51 -6.33
N ILE A 426 -4.72 -0.85 -6.11
CA ILE A 426 -5.59 -1.52 -7.06
C ILE A 426 -6.82 -0.64 -7.30
N THR A 427 -7.13 -0.43 -8.59
CA THR A 427 -8.38 0.21 -9.01
C THR A 427 -9.38 -0.84 -9.42
N LEU A 428 -10.43 -1.00 -8.62
CA LEU A 428 -11.60 -1.80 -8.95
C LEU A 428 -12.58 -0.95 -9.76
N LYS A 429 -13.02 -1.49 -10.90
CA LYS A 429 -14.04 -0.89 -11.75
C LYS A 429 -15.22 -1.84 -11.86
N GLU A 430 -16.34 -1.30 -12.31
CA GLU A 430 -17.51 -2.12 -12.64
C GLU A 430 -17.10 -3.24 -13.61
N PRO A 431 -17.49 -4.50 -13.34
CA PRO A 431 -17.13 -5.61 -14.21
C PRO A 431 -17.77 -5.44 -15.59
N VAL A 432 -17.10 -5.96 -16.63
CA VAL A 432 -17.60 -5.93 -18.02
C VAL A 432 -18.85 -6.82 -18.17
N LEU A 433 -18.91 -7.91 -17.42
CA LEU A 433 -19.97 -8.91 -17.45
C LEU A 433 -20.49 -9.14 -16.02
N SER A 434 -21.80 -9.31 -15.86
CA SER A 434 -22.41 -9.78 -14.62
C SER A 434 -23.51 -10.82 -14.92
N ALA A 435 -23.87 -11.65 -13.94
CA ALA A 435 -24.98 -12.59 -14.05
C ALA A 435 -25.84 -12.56 -12.78
N SER A 436 -27.16 -12.42 -12.89
CA SER A 436 -28.07 -12.53 -11.75
C SER A 436 -28.84 -13.83 -11.78
N LYS A 437 -29.26 -14.30 -10.60
CA LYS A 437 -30.17 -15.44 -10.43
C LYS A 437 -31.38 -14.99 -9.62
N THR A 438 -32.58 -15.38 -10.04
CA THR A 438 -33.83 -15.13 -9.29
C THR A 438 -34.65 -16.41 -9.24
N ILE A 439 -35.29 -16.71 -8.09
CA ILE A 439 -36.19 -17.85 -7.95
C ILE A 439 -37.60 -17.32 -7.69
N THR A 440 -38.56 -17.62 -8.57
CA THR A 440 -39.98 -17.25 -8.43
C THR A 440 -40.86 -18.42 -8.84
N ASP A 441 -41.81 -18.83 -8.00
CA ASP A 441 -42.78 -19.89 -8.31
C ASP A 441 -42.16 -21.15 -8.95
N ASN A 442 -41.12 -21.70 -8.31
CA ASN A 442 -40.35 -22.87 -8.78
C ASN A 442 -39.59 -22.68 -10.11
N THR A 443 -39.46 -21.43 -10.57
CA THR A 443 -38.67 -21.05 -11.73
C THR A 443 -37.40 -20.36 -11.27
N THR A 444 -36.23 -20.87 -11.68
CA THR A 444 -34.96 -20.16 -11.54
C THR A 444 -34.65 -19.44 -12.84
N THR A 445 -34.69 -18.12 -12.82
CA THR A 445 -34.24 -17.26 -13.93
C THR A 445 -32.77 -16.93 -13.74
N VAL A 446 -31.97 -17.15 -14.78
CA VAL A 446 -30.58 -16.69 -14.85
C VAL A 446 -30.47 -15.65 -15.95
N SER A 447 -29.98 -14.47 -15.61
CA SER A 447 -29.86 -13.33 -16.53
C SER A 447 -28.39 -12.89 -16.59
N VAL A 448 -27.81 -12.81 -17.78
CA VAL A 448 -26.43 -12.33 -18.00
C VAL A 448 -26.48 -10.94 -18.63
N TYR A 449 -25.65 -10.03 -18.14
CA TYR A 449 -25.63 -8.63 -18.54
C TYR A 449 -24.23 -8.20 -18.99
N ILE A 450 -24.17 -7.30 -19.97
CA ILE A 450 -22.94 -6.63 -20.40
C ILE A 450 -22.98 -5.15 -20.01
N ASN A 451 -21.88 -4.67 -19.46
CA ASN A 451 -21.68 -3.25 -19.25
C ASN A 451 -21.28 -2.51 -20.53
N LYS A 452 -22.27 -2.00 -21.26
CA LYS A 452 -22.02 -1.15 -22.44
C LYS A 452 -21.36 0.22 -22.14
N ASN A 453 -21.14 0.56 -20.86
CA ASN A 453 -20.39 1.76 -20.48
C ASN A 453 -18.88 1.50 -20.40
N VAL A 454 -18.43 0.24 -20.48
CA VAL A 454 -17.02 -0.10 -20.69
C VAL A 454 -16.73 -0.03 -22.20
N PRO A 455 -15.78 0.82 -22.65
CA PRO A 455 -15.35 0.85 -24.04
C PRO A 455 -14.92 -0.55 -24.51
N ASP A 456 -15.31 -0.94 -25.72
CA ASP A 456 -14.99 -2.25 -26.31
C ASP A 456 -15.58 -3.48 -25.62
N ALA A 457 -16.53 -3.34 -24.67
CA ALA A 457 -17.22 -4.46 -24.01
C ALA A 457 -17.90 -5.46 -24.96
N LEU A 458 -18.19 -5.04 -26.19
CA LEU A 458 -18.80 -5.84 -27.25
C LEU A 458 -17.79 -6.44 -28.23
N ASN A 459 -16.53 -5.98 -28.22
CA ASN A 459 -15.48 -6.45 -29.12
C ASN A 459 -14.85 -7.71 -28.54
N GLY A 460 -15.49 -8.87 -28.74
CA GLY A 460 -14.93 -10.18 -28.33
C GLY A 460 -15.91 -11.23 -27.82
N LEU A 461 -17.22 -10.96 -27.73
CA LEU A 461 -18.19 -12.03 -27.44
C LEU A 461 -18.46 -12.88 -28.69
N GLU A 462 -17.61 -13.87 -28.93
CA GLU A 462 -17.82 -14.83 -30.03
C GLU A 462 -18.69 -16.03 -29.63
N SER A 463 -18.71 -16.44 -28.35
CA SER A 463 -19.60 -17.51 -27.86
C SER A 463 -19.77 -17.50 -26.32
N LEU A 464 -20.94 -17.95 -25.85
CA LEU A 464 -21.29 -18.16 -24.44
C LEU A 464 -21.63 -19.65 -24.27
N ARG A 465 -20.84 -20.42 -23.50
CA ARG A 465 -21.12 -21.85 -23.24
C ARG A 465 -21.76 -22.05 -21.89
N ILE A 466 -22.87 -22.78 -21.85
CA ILE A 466 -23.57 -23.19 -20.63
C ILE A 466 -23.38 -24.71 -20.48
N ASP A 467 -22.78 -25.17 -19.38
CA ASP A 467 -22.66 -26.60 -19.04
C ASP A 467 -23.72 -26.97 -17.99
N LEU A 468 -24.62 -27.90 -18.33
CA LEU A 468 -25.67 -28.38 -17.42
C LEU A 468 -25.22 -29.73 -16.88
N ASN A 469 -24.70 -29.77 -15.65
CA ASN A 469 -24.28 -31.04 -15.06
C ASN A 469 -25.51 -31.85 -14.60
N TYR A 470 -25.46 -33.14 -14.90
CA TYR A 470 -26.62 -34.02 -15.05
C TYR A 470 -27.12 -34.65 -13.74
N GLU A 471 -28.44 -34.63 -13.52
CA GLU A 471 -29.17 -35.74 -12.88
C GLU A 471 -29.92 -36.49 -13.98
N SER A 472 -29.82 -37.82 -14.03
CA SER A 472 -30.23 -38.67 -15.16
C SER A 472 -31.72 -38.61 -15.55
N ASP A 473 -32.53 -37.87 -14.79
CA ASP A 473 -33.98 -37.93 -14.83
C ASP A 473 -34.63 -36.74 -15.56
N VAL A 474 -33.86 -35.75 -16.03
CA VAL A 474 -34.38 -34.54 -16.72
C VAL A 474 -34.18 -34.57 -18.24
N VAL A 475 -33.17 -35.30 -18.72
CA VAL A 475 -32.81 -35.37 -20.15
C VAL A 475 -32.33 -36.78 -20.48
N SER A 476 -32.81 -37.36 -21.57
CA SER A 476 -32.38 -38.68 -22.05
C SER A 476 -31.68 -38.56 -23.41
N PHE A 477 -30.64 -39.37 -23.62
CA PHE A 477 -29.99 -39.52 -24.93
C PHE A 477 -30.64 -40.68 -25.69
N ASP A 478 -31.11 -40.40 -26.90
CA ASP A 478 -31.59 -41.41 -27.86
C ASP A 478 -30.75 -41.30 -29.13
N GLY A 479 -29.63 -42.02 -29.16
CA GLY A 479 -28.61 -41.86 -30.20
C GLY A 479 -27.84 -40.54 -30.09
N ASN A 480 -27.79 -39.76 -31.17
CA ASN A 480 -27.06 -38.48 -31.23
C ASN A 480 -27.91 -37.27 -30.82
N ASP A 481 -29.19 -37.46 -30.48
CA ASP A 481 -30.11 -36.38 -30.15
C ASP A 481 -30.33 -36.27 -28.63
N LEU A 482 -30.23 -35.04 -28.13
CA LEU A 482 -30.60 -34.67 -26.77
C LEU A 482 -32.13 -34.55 -26.69
N LYS A 483 -32.82 -35.52 -26.07
CA LYS A 483 -34.25 -35.42 -25.78
C LYS A 483 -34.46 -34.87 -24.38
N ILE A 484 -34.85 -33.60 -24.32
CA ILE A 484 -35.41 -33.00 -23.10
C ILE A 484 -36.82 -33.57 -22.90
N ALA A 485 -37.19 -33.91 -21.67
CA ALA A 485 -38.50 -34.49 -21.36
C ALA A 485 -39.65 -33.70 -22.01
N GLU A 486 -40.66 -34.39 -22.56
CA GLU A 486 -41.81 -33.76 -23.22
C GLU A 486 -42.39 -32.63 -22.34
N GLY A 487 -42.31 -31.39 -22.81
CA GLY A 487 -42.80 -30.19 -22.11
C GLY A 487 -41.77 -29.11 -21.79
N PHE A 488 -40.50 -29.22 -22.19
CA PHE A 488 -39.57 -28.09 -22.20
C PHE A 488 -39.74 -27.23 -23.47
N THR A 489 -40.07 -25.95 -23.31
CA THR A 489 -39.99 -24.96 -24.40
C THR A 489 -39.09 -23.82 -23.97
N GLY A 490 -37.98 -23.60 -24.70
CA GLY A 490 -37.13 -22.43 -24.49
C GLY A 490 -35.63 -22.72 -24.58
N LEU A 491 -35.14 -23.28 -25.68
CA LEU A 491 -33.71 -23.23 -26.01
C LEU A 491 -33.55 -23.23 -27.54
N LEU A 492 -33.17 -22.10 -28.13
CA LEU A 492 -32.75 -22.01 -29.53
C LEU A 492 -31.22 -22.01 -29.56
N GLY A 493 -30.62 -23.17 -29.74
CA GLY A 493 -29.18 -23.32 -29.96
C GLY A 493 -28.88 -24.55 -30.81
N ALA A 494 -27.88 -24.44 -31.69
CA ALA A 494 -27.39 -25.55 -32.49
C ALA A 494 -26.28 -26.27 -31.72
N HIS A 495 -26.38 -27.60 -31.61
CA HIS A 495 -25.42 -28.46 -30.92
C HIS A 495 -24.54 -29.20 -31.93
N ASP A 496 -23.21 -29.05 -31.84
CA ASP A 496 -22.24 -29.85 -32.59
C ASP A 496 -21.92 -31.14 -31.83
N THR A 497 -22.42 -32.25 -32.36
CA THR A 497 -22.31 -33.60 -31.79
C THR A 497 -20.91 -34.22 -31.89
N THR A 498 -19.98 -33.57 -32.59
CA THR A 498 -18.58 -34.04 -32.71
C THR A 498 -17.67 -33.42 -31.64
N THR A 499 -18.02 -32.23 -31.17
CA THR A 499 -17.22 -31.41 -30.24
C THR A 499 -17.89 -31.17 -28.88
N GLY A 500 -19.19 -31.48 -28.76
CA GLY A 500 -19.99 -31.21 -27.56
C GLY A 500 -20.37 -29.73 -27.40
N GLN A 501 -20.28 -28.93 -28.46
CA GLN A 501 -20.49 -27.49 -28.40
C GLN A 501 -21.96 -27.11 -28.59
N LEU A 502 -22.58 -26.44 -27.62
CA LEU A 502 -23.87 -25.76 -27.78
C LEU A 502 -23.65 -24.29 -28.17
N THR A 503 -24.12 -23.90 -29.35
CA THR A 503 -24.07 -22.50 -29.83
C THR A 503 -25.45 -21.86 -29.64
N ILE A 504 -25.59 -20.96 -28.67
CA ILE A 504 -26.79 -20.14 -28.49
C ILE A 504 -26.61 -18.87 -29.34
N VAL A 505 -27.45 -18.70 -30.36
CA VAL A 505 -27.40 -17.52 -31.24
C VAL A 505 -28.25 -16.42 -30.58
N GLY A 506 -27.63 -15.55 -29.80
CA GLY A 506 -28.27 -14.34 -29.31
C GLY A 506 -28.46 -13.31 -30.43
N TYR A 507 -29.65 -12.75 -30.56
CA TYR A 507 -29.86 -11.56 -31.40
C TYR A 507 -29.38 -10.33 -30.63
N ALA A 508 -28.25 -9.74 -31.04
CA ALA A 508 -27.90 -8.39 -30.64
C ALA A 508 -28.83 -7.40 -31.37
N LEU A 509 -29.82 -6.83 -30.67
CA LEU A 509 -30.51 -5.64 -31.17
C LEU A 509 -29.72 -4.38 -30.80
N PRO A 510 -29.63 -3.36 -31.67
CA PRO A 510 -28.79 -2.17 -31.48
C PRO A 510 -29.11 -1.27 -30.27
N GLU A 511 -30.14 -1.60 -29.49
CA GLU A 511 -30.82 -0.65 -28.61
C GLU A 511 -30.66 -0.96 -27.10
N TYR A 512 -30.00 -2.06 -26.73
CA TYR A 512 -29.83 -2.40 -25.32
C TYR A 512 -28.81 -1.47 -24.64
N ARG A 513 -29.34 -0.61 -23.77
CA ARG A 513 -28.60 0.45 -23.09
C ARG A 513 -28.80 0.32 -21.58
N ASN A 514 -27.92 -0.44 -20.92
CA ASN A 514 -27.64 -0.54 -19.46
C ASN A 514 -27.92 -1.96 -18.90
N PHE A 515 -27.39 -2.27 -17.71
CA PHE A 515 -27.65 -3.51 -16.95
C PHE A 515 -29.13 -3.80 -16.64
N GLU A 516 -30.06 -2.96 -17.09
CA GLU A 516 -31.50 -3.20 -16.91
C GLU A 516 -32.06 -4.23 -17.90
N THR A 517 -31.29 -4.61 -18.93
CA THR A 517 -31.75 -5.61 -19.89
C THR A 517 -30.66 -6.66 -20.12
N PRO A 518 -30.93 -7.94 -19.83
CA PRO A 518 -29.95 -8.99 -20.01
C PRO A 518 -29.73 -9.29 -21.49
N ILE A 519 -28.48 -9.62 -21.84
CA ILE A 519 -28.09 -10.08 -23.17
C ILE A 519 -28.40 -11.57 -23.38
N LEU A 520 -28.56 -12.31 -22.28
CA LEU A 520 -29.05 -13.68 -22.26
C LEU A 520 -29.92 -13.86 -21.01
N GLU A 521 -31.10 -14.42 -21.17
CA GLU A 521 -31.98 -14.83 -20.07
C GLU A 521 -32.54 -16.23 -20.37
N PHE A 522 -32.59 -17.10 -19.37
CA PHE A 522 -33.26 -18.39 -19.47
C PHE A 522 -33.90 -18.79 -18.14
N ASP A 523 -35.05 -19.47 -18.25
CA ASP A 523 -35.87 -19.91 -17.12
C ASP A 523 -35.77 -21.43 -16.93
N LEU A 524 -35.57 -21.87 -15.68
CA LEU A 524 -35.52 -23.27 -15.29
C LEU A 524 -36.71 -23.58 -14.37
N VAL A 525 -37.71 -24.33 -14.86
CA VAL A 525 -38.96 -24.64 -14.14
C VAL A 525 -38.96 -26.08 -13.63
N ALA A 526 -39.15 -26.30 -12.33
CA ALA A 526 -39.30 -27.64 -11.76
C ALA A 526 -40.69 -28.25 -12.06
N LYS A 527 -40.73 -29.44 -12.68
CA LYS A 527 -41.98 -30.03 -13.24
C LYS A 527 -42.94 -30.65 -12.22
N SER A 528 -42.52 -30.99 -11.00
CA SER A 528 -43.45 -31.49 -9.96
C SER A 528 -42.90 -31.36 -8.55
N GLY A 529 -43.73 -30.86 -7.63
CA GLY A 529 -43.43 -30.83 -6.20
C GLY A 529 -43.37 -32.24 -5.61
N LEU A 530 -42.16 -32.77 -5.45
CA LEU A 530 -41.85 -33.64 -4.33
C LEU A 530 -41.46 -32.72 -3.18
N ALA A 531 -41.98 -32.99 -1.98
CA ALA A 531 -41.81 -32.19 -0.76
C ALA A 531 -40.35 -32.03 -0.27
N ASP A 532 -39.35 -32.30 -1.13
CA ASP A 532 -37.93 -32.24 -0.80
C ASP A 532 -37.02 -31.90 -2.01
N THR A 533 -37.53 -31.20 -3.04
CA THR A 533 -36.70 -30.77 -4.18
C THR A 533 -36.52 -29.27 -4.20
N SER A 534 -35.63 -28.78 -3.33
CA SER A 534 -34.94 -27.52 -3.59
C SER A 534 -33.97 -27.77 -4.74
N LEU A 535 -34.20 -27.14 -5.90
CA LEU A 535 -33.22 -27.06 -6.97
C LEU A 535 -32.10 -26.12 -6.47
N ASN A 536 -31.18 -26.68 -5.70
CA ASN A 536 -30.03 -25.97 -5.15
C ASN A 536 -28.98 -25.90 -6.23
N PHE A 537 -28.54 -24.69 -6.55
CA PHE A 537 -27.39 -24.47 -7.40
C PHE A 537 -26.22 -24.29 -6.45
N THR A 538 -25.20 -25.14 -6.54
CA THR A 538 -24.03 -25.06 -5.68
C THR A 538 -22.83 -24.43 -6.37
N SER A 539 -22.85 -24.32 -7.71
CA SER A 539 -21.84 -23.81 -8.69
C SER A 539 -22.40 -22.83 -9.73
N LEU A 540 -21.77 -21.69 -10.00
CA LEU A 540 -21.69 -21.10 -11.34
C LEU A 540 -20.29 -20.44 -11.39
N LEU A 541 -19.40 -20.92 -12.25
CA LEU A 541 -18.06 -20.37 -12.43
C LEU A 541 -18.00 -19.58 -13.74
N ILE A 542 -17.29 -18.46 -13.73
CA ILE A 542 -16.86 -17.77 -14.96
C ILE A 542 -15.35 -17.80 -14.86
N ASP A 543 -14.58 -18.44 -15.75
CA ASP A 543 -13.12 -18.42 -15.62
C ASP A 543 -12.48 -17.31 -16.49
N ASP A 544 -11.30 -16.84 -16.08
CA ASP A 544 -10.48 -15.73 -16.58
C ASP A 544 -10.82 -15.07 -17.95
N VAL A 545 -10.90 -13.74 -17.95
CA VAL A 545 -11.01 -12.89 -19.15
C VAL A 545 -9.61 -12.34 -19.51
N VAL A 546 -8.78 -13.13 -20.21
CA VAL A 546 -7.47 -12.67 -20.74
C VAL A 546 -7.55 -12.35 -22.23
N TYR A 547 -7.12 -11.13 -22.60
CA TYR A 547 -7.15 -10.63 -23.97
C TYR A 547 -6.18 -11.43 -24.87
N ASN A 548 -6.67 -12.46 -25.55
CA ASN A 548 -6.36 -12.82 -26.95
C ASN A 548 -6.85 -14.21 -27.38
N ASP A 549 -7.41 -15.05 -26.50
CA ASP A 549 -8.15 -16.25 -26.89
C ASP A 549 -9.09 -16.59 -25.71
N GLN A 550 -10.41 -16.49 -25.86
CA GLN A 550 -11.34 -16.72 -24.73
C GLN A 550 -12.51 -17.65 -25.07
N THR A 551 -12.67 -18.65 -24.21
CA THR A 551 -13.82 -19.54 -24.10
C THR A 551 -14.44 -19.31 -22.72
N ILE A 552 -15.71 -18.93 -22.63
CA ILE A 552 -16.45 -18.85 -21.36
C ILE A 552 -16.95 -20.26 -21.04
N THR A 553 -16.52 -20.85 -19.93
CA THR A 553 -17.01 -22.14 -19.43
C THR A 553 -17.83 -21.88 -18.17
N LEU A 554 -19.14 -22.17 -18.21
CA LEU A 554 -20.06 -22.06 -17.08
C LEU A 554 -20.31 -23.46 -16.51
N ASP A 555 -19.75 -23.76 -15.34
CA ASP A 555 -19.95 -25.05 -14.66
C ASP A 555 -21.14 -24.95 -13.68
N ILE A 556 -22.22 -25.71 -13.91
CA ILE A 556 -23.41 -25.75 -13.06
C ILE A 556 -23.34 -27.02 -12.21
N VAL A 557 -22.92 -26.89 -10.94
CA VAL A 557 -22.84 -28.00 -9.96
C VAL A 557 -24.13 -28.16 -9.18
#